data_AF-A0A2E4RCW1-F1
#
_entry.id   AF-A0A2E4RCW1-F1
#
_cell.length_a   1.000
_cell.length_b   1.000
_cell.length_c   1.000
_cell.angle_alpha   90.00
_cell.angle_beta   90.00
_cell.angle_gamma   90.00
#
_symmetry.space_group_name_H-M   'P 1'
#
loop_
_entity.id
_entity.type
_entity.pdbx_description
1 polymer ?
#
loop_
_entity_poly.entity_id
_entity_poly.type
_entity_poly.pdbx_seq_one_letter_code
_entity_poly.pdbx_strand_id
1 'polypeptide(L)'
;MKFKVLILFFLCSSYFYAQKLSENSVNKVYDDIIDAIGNNNPRPPKLIIKKSEKNPASYLSDKKIINIENKVLEICYSFGKDSLNALSYILAHELGHHYRNHGWTTQFASLDFSNEIDKKTEDDQQRVDDETEADVYAGFYAHIAGYDALSLAERFLDQIYIQYNLPDSLPNYPTLQQRKKIINENKRQFEKLKNIFEIANITMSTGNYDYAKELFSYILNQGFTSREIYNNLGLSYIYEALNLGLEESLFKCLIPFELDLDSRLITQPKTRSLNDIDKAKDLFNNAIEQFNTALQLDPNYSYAKKNHYFANIALSILENKEKENINIENISDLDNTCKFCVYGLNEISNKRLRKSKSFFKKGAKSSCNICTINLDFDKNKISDKSLINQKNTNYEFDDCRYFRSNDCNMYKKLYSTKLCVNNEKDMNTFKLKRKLQGRSSCIEIKEIKNNNVNNSIDINIGDSIDALKDYNLKIVKAGNTQYSTIVNKNITFVSENNIIYKWLQSHRID
;
A
#
# COMPACT_ATOMS: atom_id res chain seq x y z
N MET A 1 -57.49 60.38 18.00
CA MET A 1 -57.06 59.01 18.35
C MET A 1 -55.82 58.66 17.54
N LYS A 2 -54.65 58.56 18.18
CA LYS A 2 -53.41 58.05 17.56
C LYS A 2 -53.09 56.72 18.24
N PHE A 3 -53.33 55.60 17.57
CA PHE A 3 -52.94 54.28 18.05
C PHE A 3 -51.45 54.06 17.73
N LYS A 4 -50.61 53.97 18.76
CA LYS A 4 -49.25 53.44 18.64
C LYS A 4 -49.36 51.92 18.70
N VAL A 5 -49.04 51.24 17.61
CA VAL A 5 -48.85 49.79 17.59
C VAL A 5 -47.41 49.51 18.05
N LEU A 6 -47.29 48.89 19.22
CA LEU A 6 -46.02 48.39 19.75
C LEU A 6 -45.80 46.98 19.17
N ILE A 7 -44.90 46.84 18.20
CA ILE A 7 -44.49 45.53 17.66
C ILE A 7 -43.44 44.95 18.61
N LEU A 8 -43.85 43.97 19.40
CA LEU A 8 -42.98 43.19 20.28
C LEU A 8 -42.25 42.14 19.43
N PHE A 9 -40.96 42.36 19.13
CA PHE A 9 -40.12 41.35 18.50
C PHE A 9 -39.81 40.25 19.53
N PHE A 10 -40.51 39.13 19.43
CA PHE A 10 -40.14 37.90 20.14
C PHE A 10 -38.86 37.35 19.48
N LEU A 11 -37.71 37.63 20.08
CA LEU A 11 -36.46 36.93 19.78
C LEU A 11 -36.61 35.48 20.28
N CYS A 12 -37.12 34.61 19.41
CA CYS A 12 -36.96 33.17 19.58
C CYS A 12 -35.47 32.87 19.53
N SER A 13 -34.85 32.70 20.70
CA SER A 13 -33.54 32.07 20.82
C SER A 13 -33.69 30.62 20.38
N SER A 14 -33.44 30.36 19.10
CA SER A 14 -33.18 29.01 18.63
C SER A 14 -31.94 28.52 19.35
N TYR A 15 -32.13 27.61 20.32
CA TYR A 15 -31.06 26.79 20.84
C TYR A 15 -30.49 26.02 19.62
N PHE A 16 -29.40 26.54 19.06
CA PHE A 16 -28.59 25.78 18.13
C PHE A 16 -28.03 24.60 18.92
N TYR A 17 -28.65 23.42 18.78
CA TYR A 17 -27.98 22.20 19.18
C TYR A 17 -26.65 22.14 18.45
N ALA A 18 -25.56 21.95 19.19
CA ALA A 18 -24.26 21.71 18.59
C ALA A 18 -24.37 20.55 17.61
N GLN A 19 -23.98 20.78 16.36
CA GLN A 19 -23.98 19.73 15.35
C GLN A 19 -22.77 18.81 15.60
N LYS A 20 -22.99 17.50 15.49
CA LYS A 20 -21.96 16.46 15.73
C LYS A 20 -21.97 15.42 14.62
N LEU A 21 -20.87 14.67 14.50
CA LEU A 21 -20.80 13.53 13.60
C LEU A 21 -21.83 12.45 13.99
N SER A 22 -22.45 11.83 12.98
CA SER A 22 -23.40 10.74 13.19
C SER A 22 -22.69 9.46 13.60
N GLU A 23 -23.38 8.59 14.35
CA GLU A 23 -22.87 7.26 14.71
C GLU A 23 -22.49 6.42 13.48
N ASN A 24 -23.24 6.52 12.38
CA ASN A 24 -22.87 5.86 11.12
C ASN A 24 -21.53 6.34 10.57
N SER A 25 -21.23 7.64 10.66
CA SER A 25 -19.94 8.18 10.21
C SER A 25 -18.81 7.71 11.11
N VAL A 26 -19.06 7.64 12.41
CA VAL A 26 -18.12 7.14 13.43
C VAL A 26 -17.76 5.68 13.18
N ASN A 27 -18.77 4.81 13.04
CA ASN A 27 -18.56 3.39 12.76
C ASN A 27 -17.88 3.18 11.41
N LYS A 28 -18.26 3.94 10.37
CA LYS A 28 -17.59 3.84 9.07
C LYS A 28 -16.09 4.15 9.16
N VAL A 29 -15.70 5.28 9.76
CA VAL A 29 -14.28 5.63 9.90
C VAL A 29 -13.53 4.59 10.73
N TYR A 30 -14.17 4.06 11.78
CA TYR A 30 -13.62 3.01 12.61
C TYR A 30 -13.35 1.72 11.82
N ASP A 31 -14.34 1.27 11.05
CA ASP A 31 -14.26 0.07 10.21
C ASP A 31 -13.22 0.27 9.09
N ASP A 32 -13.20 1.44 8.42
CA ASP A 32 -12.20 1.79 7.41
C ASP A 32 -10.77 1.69 7.96
N ILE A 33 -10.54 2.14 9.21
CA ILE A 33 -9.22 2.04 9.86
C ILE A 33 -8.87 0.59 10.18
N ILE A 34 -9.78 -0.19 10.75
CA ILE A 34 -9.55 -1.60 11.04
C ILE A 34 -9.23 -2.39 9.77
N ASP A 35 -10.03 -2.18 8.72
CA ASP A 35 -9.87 -2.84 7.44
C ASP A 35 -8.52 -2.49 6.80
N ALA A 36 -8.08 -1.23 6.92
CA ALA A 36 -6.81 -0.77 6.38
C ALA A 36 -5.58 -1.22 7.17
N ILE A 37 -5.66 -1.22 8.52
CA ILE A 37 -4.66 -1.90 9.37
C ILE A 37 -4.57 -3.36 8.93
N GLY A 38 -5.73 -3.93 8.59
CA GLY A 38 -5.87 -5.33 8.23
C GLY A 38 -5.29 -6.18 9.35
N ASN A 39 -5.51 -5.86 10.62
CA ASN A 39 -5.06 -6.73 11.70
C ASN A 39 -6.28 -7.18 12.50
N ASN A 40 -6.66 -8.44 12.34
CA ASN A 40 -7.74 -9.05 13.10
C ASN A 40 -7.24 -9.81 14.34
N ASN A 41 -5.94 -9.72 14.66
CA ASN A 41 -5.35 -10.36 15.82
C ASN A 41 -4.38 -9.42 16.59
N PRO A 42 -4.75 -8.90 17.78
CA PRO A 42 -6.00 -9.19 18.50
C PRO A 42 -7.26 -8.73 17.75
N ARG A 43 -8.41 -9.36 18.06
CA ARG A 43 -9.70 -8.99 17.47
C ARG A 43 -9.98 -7.50 17.73
N PRO A 44 -10.48 -6.74 16.74
CA PRO A 44 -10.75 -5.32 16.92
C PRO A 44 -11.63 -5.05 18.16
N PRO A 45 -11.36 -3.98 18.91
CA PRO A 45 -12.13 -3.66 20.10
C PRO A 45 -13.55 -3.23 19.74
N LYS A 46 -14.46 -3.22 20.72
CA LYS A 46 -15.82 -2.69 20.53
C LYS A 46 -15.80 -1.18 20.69
N LEU A 47 -16.31 -0.44 19.72
CA LEU A 47 -16.51 1.01 19.81
C LEU A 47 -17.82 1.35 20.54
N ILE A 48 -17.77 2.30 21.48
CA ILE A 48 -18.92 2.77 22.25
C ILE A 48 -18.92 4.30 22.33
N ILE A 49 -20.02 4.93 21.90
CA ILE A 49 -20.20 6.38 22.06
C ILE A 49 -20.79 6.70 23.44
N LYS A 50 -20.15 7.61 24.18
CA LYS A 50 -20.54 8.03 25.53
C LYS A 50 -21.10 9.46 25.54
N LYS A 51 -21.97 9.74 26.52
CA LYS A 51 -22.54 11.07 26.78
C LYS A 51 -21.75 11.88 27.82
N SER A 52 -20.72 11.30 28.43
CA SER A 52 -19.83 12.04 29.31
C SER A 52 -19.04 13.09 28.52
N GLU A 53 -18.45 14.03 29.23
CA GLU A 53 -17.66 15.13 28.67
C GLU A 53 -16.31 15.32 29.40
N LYS A 54 -15.78 14.23 29.96
CA LYS A 54 -14.55 14.26 30.78
C LYS A 54 -13.35 13.73 30.00
N ASN A 55 -13.54 12.70 29.19
CA ASN A 55 -12.47 11.96 28.51
C ASN A 55 -12.81 11.80 27.02
N PRO A 56 -12.14 12.55 26.12
CA PRO A 56 -12.46 12.56 24.69
C PRO A 56 -12.59 11.17 24.08
N ALA A 57 -11.62 10.30 24.36
CA ALA A 57 -11.66 8.89 24.03
C ALA A 57 -10.81 8.08 25.01
N SER A 58 -11.04 6.77 25.05
CA SER A 58 -10.27 5.87 25.93
C SER A 58 -10.31 4.43 25.43
N TYR A 59 -9.20 3.70 25.54
CA TYR A 59 -9.13 2.27 25.33
C TYR A 59 -9.06 1.50 26.66
N LEU A 60 -10.05 0.63 26.87
CA LEU A 60 -10.15 -0.26 28.03
C LEU A 60 -9.58 -1.63 27.66
N SER A 61 -8.29 -1.84 27.95
CA SER A 61 -7.53 -3.03 27.56
C SER A 61 -8.15 -4.36 28.02
N ASP A 62 -8.64 -4.44 29.25
CA ASP A 62 -9.27 -5.62 29.84
C ASP A 62 -10.57 -6.02 29.14
N LYS A 63 -11.32 -5.01 28.68
CA LYS A 63 -12.64 -5.19 28.07
C LYS A 63 -12.59 -5.18 26.55
N LYS A 64 -11.45 -4.81 25.96
CA LYS A 64 -11.29 -4.53 24.53
C LYS A 64 -12.38 -3.58 24.03
N ILE A 65 -12.53 -2.44 24.71
CA ILE A 65 -13.52 -1.40 24.36
C ILE A 65 -12.80 -0.09 24.10
N ILE A 66 -13.16 0.58 22.99
CA ILE A 66 -12.85 2.00 22.79
C ILE A 66 -14.11 2.78 23.12
N ASN A 67 -14.01 3.75 24.04
CA ASN A 67 -15.04 4.74 24.25
C ASN A 67 -14.68 6.03 23.52
N ILE A 68 -15.66 6.71 22.94
CA ILE A 68 -15.53 8.05 22.38
C ILE A 68 -16.70 8.92 22.84
N GLU A 69 -16.46 10.16 23.26
CA GLU A 69 -17.51 11.03 23.79
C GLU A 69 -18.20 11.87 22.70
N ASN A 70 -19.47 12.22 22.91
CA ASN A 70 -20.19 13.11 22.00
C ASN A 70 -19.51 14.46 21.82
N LYS A 71 -18.88 14.98 22.88
CA LYS A 71 -18.20 16.27 22.83
C LYS A 71 -17.01 16.25 21.86
N VAL A 72 -16.20 15.19 21.82
CA VAL A 72 -15.14 15.11 20.81
C VAL A 72 -15.70 14.94 19.39
N LEU A 73 -16.88 14.33 19.22
CA LEU A 73 -17.56 14.28 17.92
C LEU A 73 -18.04 15.66 17.45
N GLU A 74 -18.42 16.54 18.37
CA GLU A 74 -18.71 17.96 18.10
C GLU A 74 -17.44 18.72 17.71
N ILE A 75 -16.33 18.44 18.40
CA ILE A 75 -15.01 18.99 18.03
C ILE A 75 -14.64 18.55 16.62
N CYS A 76 -14.69 17.26 16.30
CA CYS A 76 -14.42 16.75 14.95
C CYS A 76 -15.35 17.41 13.91
N TYR A 77 -16.64 17.55 14.22
CA TYR A 77 -17.60 18.20 13.33
C TYR A 77 -17.22 19.65 13.00
N SER A 78 -16.64 20.38 13.96
CA SER A 78 -16.21 21.77 13.76
C SER A 78 -15.10 21.96 12.70
N PHE A 79 -14.41 20.88 12.30
CA PHE A 79 -13.41 20.90 11.22
C PHE A 79 -14.03 20.88 9.81
N GLY A 80 -15.36 20.85 9.69
CA GLY A 80 -16.06 20.98 8.41
C GLY A 80 -15.72 19.83 7.46
N LYS A 81 -15.12 20.13 6.30
CA LYS A 81 -14.73 19.11 5.31
C LYS A 81 -13.72 18.10 5.85
N ASP A 82 -12.93 18.51 6.84
CA ASP A 82 -11.88 17.68 7.45
C ASP A 82 -12.38 16.91 8.69
N SER A 83 -13.69 16.89 8.95
CA SER A 83 -14.24 16.28 10.16
C SER A 83 -13.93 14.79 10.30
N LEU A 84 -13.90 14.06 9.18
CA LEU A 84 -13.55 12.63 9.20
C LEU A 84 -12.05 12.41 9.38
N ASN A 85 -11.20 13.33 8.88
CA ASN A 85 -9.76 13.29 9.13
C ASN A 85 -9.48 13.50 10.64
N ALA A 86 -10.19 14.43 11.31
CA ALA A 86 -10.10 14.63 12.76
C ALA A 86 -10.57 13.42 13.55
N LEU A 87 -11.73 12.86 13.18
CA LEU A 87 -12.26 11.64 13.78
C LEU A 87 -11.31 10.45 13.61
N SER A 88 -10.69 10.31 12.44
CA SER A 88 -9.77 9.22 12.17
C SER A 88 -8.53 9.27 13.04
N TYR A 89 -8.01 10.47 13.36
CA TYR A 89 -6.85 10.61 14.24
C TYR A 89 -7.10 10.02 15.62
N ILE A 90 -8.20 10.42 16.28
CA ILE A 90 -8.48 9.96 17.65
C ILE A 90 -8.83 8.48 17.70
N LEU A 91 -9.60 7.97 16.72
CA LEU A 91 -9.91 6.54 16.66
C LEU A 91 -8.64 5.71 16.41
N ALA A 92 -7.77 6.17 15.51
CA ALA A 92 -6.50 5.53 15.21
C ALA A 92 -5.54 5.52 16.40
N HIS A 93 -5.54 6.58 17.22
CA HIS A 93 -4.77 6.64 18.47
C HIS A 93 -5.21 5.55 19.45
N GLU A 94 -6.51 5.43 19.70
CA GLU A 94 -7.06 4.38 20.59
C GLU A 94 -6.84 2.96 20.04
N LEU A 95 -6.91 2.79 18.70
CA LEU A 95 -6.53 1.54 18.04
C LEU A 95 -5.02 1.26 18.14
N GLY A 96 -4.19 2.30 18.19
CA GLY A 96 -2.77 2.23 18.52
C GLY A 96 -2.55 1.51 19.84
N HIS A 97 -3.19 1.97 20.92
CA HIS A 97 -3.13 1.30 22.21
C HIS A 97 -3.58 -0.16 22.17
N HIS A 98 -4.63 -0.46 21.38
CA HIS A 98 -5.10 -1.83 21.22
C HIS A 98 -4.10 -2.76 20.55
N TYR A 99 -3.64 -2.41 19.34
CA TYR A 99 -2.81 -3.29 18.51
C TYR A 99 -1.34 -3.34 18.94
N ARG A 100 -0.88 -2.34 19.69
CA ARG A 100 0.45 -2.32 20.28
C ARG A 100 0.50 -2.92 21.69
N ASN A 101 -0.65 -3.38 22.18
CA ASN A 101 -0.80 -4.06 23.46
C ASN A 101 -0.34 -3.19 24.66
N HIS A 102 -0.60 -1.89 24.59
CA HIS A 102 -0.34 -0.87 25.64
C HIS A 102 -1.26 -1.06 26.87
N GLY A 103 -1.53 -2.30 27.30
CA GLY A 103 -2.56 -2.56 28.31
C GLY A 103 -2.47 -3.91 28.98
N TRP A 104 -1.30 -4.56 28.92
CA TRP A 104 -1.07 -5.85 29.58
C TRP A 104 -0.84 -5.70 31.10
N THR A 105 -0.69 -4.48 31.63
CA THR A 105 -0.34 -4.26 33.05
C THR A 105 -1.23 -3.36 33.91
N THR A 106 -2.26 -2.64 33.41
CA THR A 106 -3.54 -2.25 34.09
C THR A 106 -4.29 -1.14 33.32
N GLN A 107 -5.41 -0.68 33.87
CA GLN A 107 -6.50 0.09 33.27
C GLN A 107 -6.09 1.51 32.82
N PHE A 108 -6.58 1.90 31.63
CA PHE A 108 -6.57 3.26 31.04
C PHE A 108 -5.32 3.64 30.22
N ALA A 109 -5.15 2.95 29.08
CA ALA A 109 -4.47 3.50 27.92
C ALA A 109 -5.46 4.39 27.17
N SER A 110 -5.41 5.69 27.42
CA SER A 110 -6.53 6.57 27.07
C SER A 110 -6.14 8.03 27.17
N LEU A 111 -6.87 8.88 26.46
CA LEU A 111 -7.03 10.30 26.79
C LEU A 111 -7.94 10.46 28.04
N ASP A 112 -7.65 9.71 29.11
CA ASP A 112 -8.34 9.81 30.40
C ASP A 112 -7.64 10.84 31.29
N PHE A 113 -8.34 11.97 31.48
CA PHE A 113 -7.84 13.11 32.22
C PHE A 113 -8.44 13.19 33.63
N SER A 114 -9.06 12.10 34.12
CA SER A 114 -9.64 12.06 35.46
C SER A 114 -8.57 11.84 36.54
N ASN A 115 -8.68 12.57 37.66
CA ASN A 115 -7.71 12.57 38.77
C ASN A 115 -7.81 11.33 39.69
N GLU A 116 -8.60 10.31 39.36
CA GLU A 116 -8.81 9.14 40.22
C GLU A 116 -7.88 7.99 39.82
N ILE A 117 -6.60 8.09 40.21
CA ILE A 117 -5.62 7.02 40.04
C ILE A 117 -5.78 6.03 41.20
N ASP A 118 -6.51 4.93 40.97
CA ASP A 118 -6.42 3.75 41.83
C ASP A 118 -5.09 3.03 41.57
N LYS A 119 -4.28 2.92 42.62
CA LYS A 119 -2.90 2.38 42.61
C LYS A 119 -2.81 0.97 42.03
N LYS A 120 -2.37 0.84 40.77
CA LYS A 120 -1.47 -0.21 40.30
C LYS A 120 -0.51 0.40 39.27
N THR A 121 0.78 0.34 39.60
CA THR A 121 1.90 1.07 38.99
C THR A 121 2.29 0.51 37.62
N GLU A 122 1.96 1.22 36.56
CA GLU A 122 2.95 1.47 35.51
C GLU A 122 4.10 2.31 36.10
N ASP A 123 5.31 2.11 35.59
CA ASP A 123 6.35 3.13 35.70
C ASP A 123 5.88 4.34 34.89
N ASP A 124 5.95 5.55 35.44
CA ASP A 124 5.44 6.79 34.80
C ASP A 124 6.05 6.97 33.39
N GLN A 125 7.24 6.40 33.15
CA GLN A 125 7.91 6.37 31.86
C GLN A 125 7.24 5.44 30.84
N GLN A 126 6.74 4.27 31.24
CA GLN A 126 6.08 3.33 30.31
C GLN A 126 4.82 3.94 29.71
N ARG A 127 4.03 4.65 30.52
CA ARG A 127 2.81 5.33 30.04
C ARG A 127 3.14 6.43 29.03
N VAL A 128 4.21 7.19 29.27
CA VAL A 128 4.70 8.20 28.34
C VAL A 128 5.14 7.56 27.02
N ASP A 129 5.80 6.41 27.08
CA ASP A 129 6.22 5.64 25.90
C ASP A 129 5.00 5.11 25.12
N ASP A 130 3.99 4.57 25.80
CA ASP A 130 2.76 4.04 25.20
C ASP A 130 1.91 5.13 24.52
N GLU A 131 1.76 6.31 25.15
CA GLU A 131 1.07 7.47 24.57
C GLU A 131 1.84 8.03 23.36
N THR A 132 3.16 8.09 23.47
CA THR A 132 4.03 8.49 22.34
C THR A 132 3.87 7.52 21.19
N GLU A 133 3.89 6.21 21.46
CA GLU A 133 3.70 5.18 20.46
C GLU A 133 2.29 5.24 19.86
N ALA A 134 1.24 5.45 20.64
CA ALA A 134 -0.12 5.62 20.13
C ALA A 134 -0.26 6.86 19.22
N ASP A 135 0.33 8.01 19.60
CA ASP A 135 0.38 9.20 18.73
C ASP A 135 1.19 8.96 17.43
N VAL A 136 2.19 8.07 17.48
CA VAL A 136 2.92 7.59 16.29
C VAL A 136 2.01 6.77 15.38
N TYR A 137 1.34 5.75 15.90
CA TYR A 137 0.47 4.88 15.10
C TYR A 137 -0.83 5.56 14.63
N ALA A 138 -1.33 6.56 15.37
CA ALA A 138 -2.54 7.30 15.00
C ALA A 138 -2.46 7.88 13.59
N GLY A 139 -1.34 8.54 13.28
CA GLY A 139 -1.11 9.10 11.95
C GLY A 139 -1.01 8.03 10.86
N PHE A 140 -0.35 6.91 11.17
CA PHE A 140 -0.15 5.82 10.23
C PHE A 140 -1.46 5.10 9.89
N TYR A 141 -2.22 4.69 10.89
CA TYR A 141 -3.47 3.94 10.73
C TYR A 141 -4.55 4.77 10.04
N ALA A 142 -4.66 6.05 10.37
CA ALA A 142 -5.57 6.94 9.64
C ALA A 142 -5.16 7.10 8.17
N HIS A 143 -3.85 7.22 7.88
CA HIS A 143 -3.39 7.40 6.51
C HIS A 143 -3.65 6.18 5.62
N ILE A 144 -3.33 4.97 6.10
CA ILE A 144 -3.57 3.75 5.31
C ILE A 144 -5.06 3.53 5.03
N ALA A 145 -5.93 4.07 5.89
CA ALA A 145 -7.38 4.08 5.71
C ALA A 145 -7.89 5.20 4.77
N GLY A 146 -6.98 6.00 4.20
CA GLY A 146 -7.30 7.07 3.25
C GLY A 146 -7.64 8.41 3.90
N TYR A 147 -7.38 8.58 5.20
CA TYR A 147 -7.63 9.83 5.92
C TYR A 147 -6.36 10.65 6.11
N ASP A 148 -6.43 11.95 5.87
CA ASP A 148 -5.31 12.88 6.07
C ASP A 148 -5.28 13.45 7.50
N ALA A 149 -5.23 12.56 8.49
CA ALA A 149 -5.24 12.92 9.91
C ALA A 149 -4.00 13.74 10.33
N LEU A 150 -2.83 13.41 9.78
CA LEU A 150 -1.56 14.05 10.15
C LEU A 150 -1.50 15.52 9.72
N SER A 151 -2.23 15.94 8.69
CA SER A 151 -2.27 17.36 8.28
C SER A 151 -2.89 18.27 9.35
N LEU A 152 -3.82 17.76 10.15
CA LEU A 152 -4.62 18.52 11.11
C LEU A 152 -4.40 18.13 12.58
N ALA A 153 -3.66 17.05 12.84
CA ALA A 153 -3.51 16.47 14.18
C ALA A 153 -3.11 17.49 15.26
N GLU A 154 -2.21 18.42 14.96
CA GLU A 154 -1.84 19.49 15.90
C GLU A 154 -3.02 20.40 16.25
N ARG A 155 -3.75 20.89 15.24
CA ARG A 155 -4.91 21.77 15.43
C ARG A 155 -6.03 21.04 16.15
N PHE A 156 -6.21 19.76 15.86
CA PHE A 156 -7.20 18.92 16.52
C PHE A 156 -6.85 18.69 17.98
N LEU A 157 -5.58 18.40 18.30
CA LEU A 157 -5.11 18.27 19.67
C LEU A 157 -5.25 19.58 20.44
N ASP A 158 -4.93 20.72 19.83
CA ASP A 158 -5.17 22.05 20.43
C ASP A 158 -6.66 22.24 20.78
N GLN A 159 -7.59 21.84 19.89
CA GLN A 159 -9.02 21.93 20.16
C GLN A 159 -9.46 21.00 21.28
N ILE A 160 -8.90 19.79 21.40
CA ILE A 160 -9.18 18.91 22.54
C ILE A 160 -8.80 19.60 23.85
N TYR A 161 -7.58 20.13 23.95
CA TYR A 161 -7.10 20.78 25.18
C TYR A 161 -7.95 22.00 25.54
N ILE A 162 -8.32 22.83 24.56
CA ILE A 162 -9.16 24.00 24.77
C ILE A 162 -10.57 23.61 25.23
N GLN A 163 -11.24 22.70 24.51
CA GLN A 163 -12.65 22.39 24.73
C GLN A 163 -12.86 21.52 25.98
N TYR A 164 -11.88 20.69 26.35
CA TYR A 164 -11.88 19.92 27.59
C TYR A 164 -11.24 20.66 28.77
N ASN A 165 -10.76 21.89 28.57
CA ASN A 165 -10.12 22.72 29.60
C ASN A 165 -8.96 21.99 30.29
N LEU A 166 -8.10 21.36 29.49
CA LEU A 166 -6.96 20.58 29.96
C LEU A 166 -5.73 21.48 30.18
N PRO A 167 -4.94 21.26 31.24
CA PRO A 167 -3.66 21.94 31.40
C PRO A 167 -2.62 21.44 30.38
N ASP A 168 -1.65 22.29 30.02
CA ASP A 168 -0.55 21.96 29.10
C ASP A 168 0.29 20.75 29.54
N SER A 169 0.39 20.55 30.86
CA SER A 169 1.09 19.43 31.48
C SER A 169 0.10 18.63 32.31
N LEU A 170 0.01 17.35 31.99
CA LEU A 170 -0.79 16.37 32.72
C LEU A 170 0.16 15.36 33.37
N PRO A 171 -0.11 14.91 34.61
CA PRO A 171 0.69 13.85 35.22
C PRO A 171 0.72 12.60 34.33
N ASN A 172 1.92 12.08 34.10
CA ASN A 172 2.14 10.82 33.36
C ASN A 172 1.68 10.86 31.89
N TYR A 173 1.70 12.05 31.28
CA TYR A 173 1.55 12.26 29.83
C TYR A 173 2.67 13.14 29.30
N PRO A 174 3.05 13.01 28.02
CA PRO A 174 3.81 14.06 27.36
C PRO A 174 3.01 15.37 27.39
N THR A 175 3.70 16.49 27.61
CA THR A 175 3.11 17.84 27.50
C THR A 175 2.51 18.05 26.11
N LEU A 176 1.54 18.97 25.99
CA LEU A 176 0.95 19.32 24.70
C LEU A 176 2.04 19.65 23.64
N GLN A 177 3.07 20.40 24.04
CA GLN A 177 4.19 20.74 23.15
C GLN A 177 5.01 19.52 22.74
N GLN A 178 5.26 18.56 23.64
CA GLN A 178 5.94 17.30 23.29
C GLN A 178 5.09 16.46 22.33
N ARG A 179 3.78 16.35 22.55
CA ARG A 179 2.87 15.64 21.62
C ARG A 179 2.85 16.28 20.23
N LYS A 180 2.81 17.61 20.15
CA LYS A 180 2.91 18.34 18.86
C LYS A 180 4.26 18.10 18.17
N LYS A 181 5.35 18.00 18.93
CA LYS A 181 6.67 17.63 18.38
C LYS A 181 6.67 16.20 17.84
N ILE A 182 6.08 15.24 18.56
CA ILE A 182 5.92 13.84 18.13
C ILE A 182 5.11 13.79 16.82
N ILE A 183 3.94 14.44 16.78
CA ILE A 183 3.11 14.56 15.56
C ILE A 183 3.91 15.09 14.37
N ASN A 184 4.70 16.14 14.56
CA ASN A 184 5.54 16.71 13.51
C ASN A 184 6.64 15.76 13.04
N GLU A 185 7.28 15.04 13.96
CA GLU A 185 8.26 14.02 13.63
C GLU A 185 7.62 12.86 12.86
N ASN A 186 6.42 12.41 13.27
CA ASN A 186 5.63 11.38 12.61
C ASN A 186 5.24 11.79 11.20
N LYS A 187 4.74 13.00 11.02
CA LYS A 187 4.44 13.58 9.70
C LYS A 187 5.67 13.52 8.79
N ARG A 188 6.84 13.91 9.30
CA ARG A 188 8.09 13.85 8.55
C ARG A 188 8.54 12.41 8.23
N GLN A 189 8.38 11.46 9.14
CA GLN A 189 8.74 10.05 8.87
C GLN A 189 7.75 9.38 7.92
N PHE A 190 6.46 9.66 8.09
CA PHE A 190 5.39 9.21 7.22
C PHE A 190 5.64 9.65 5.78
N GLU A 191 5.91 10.95 5.54
CA GLU A 191 6.23 11.45 4.21
C GLU A 191 7.46 10.76 3.60
N LYS A 192 8.49 10.44 4.40
CA LYS A 192 9.64 9.67 3.93
C LYS A 192 9.26 8.24 3.52
N LEU A 193 8.44 7.55 4.31
CA LEU A 193 8.00 6.19 4.02
C LEU A 193 7.07 6.14 2.81
N LYS A 194 6.17 7.12 2.68
CA LYS A 194 5.34 7.33 1.50
C LYS A 194 6.19 7.49 0.24
N ASN A 195 7.20 8.36 0.28
CA ASN A 195 8.14 8.52 -0.84
C ASN A 195 8.86 7.21 -1.18
N ILE A 196 9.32 6.45 -0.16
CA ILE A 196 9.97 5.15 -0.36
C ILE A 196 8.98 4.14 -0.98
N PHE A 197 7.71 4.14 -0.57
CA PHE A 197 6.67 3.26 -1.12
C PHE A 197 6.37 3.58 -2.59
N GLU A 198 6.25 4.86 -2.93
CA GLU A 198 6.12 5.30 -4.32
C GLU A 198 7.32 4.85 -5.16
N ILE A 199 8.54 5.02 -4.66
CA ILE A 199 9.77 4.57 -5.33
C ILE A 199 9.79 3.03 -5.43
N ALA A 200 9.28 2.30 -4.44
CA ALA A 200 9.15 0.83 -4.50
C ALA A 200 8.21 0.40 -5.64
N ASN A 201 7.05 1.04 -5.79
CA ASN A 201 6.14 0.79 -6.90
C ASN A 201 6.76 1.18 -8.26
N ILE A 202 7.49 2.31 -8.33
CA ILE A 202 8.20 2.74 -9.53
C ILE A 202 9.29 1.73 -9.93
N THR A 203 10.15 1.33 -8.99
CA THR A 203 11.21 0.34 -9.23
C THR A 203 10.63 -1.02 -9.63
N MET A 204 9.54 -1.43 -9.00
CA MET A 204 8.79 -2.62 -9.40
C MET A 204 8.24 -2.51 -10.82
N SER A 205 7.57 -1.41 -11.17
CA SER A 205 6.98 -1.18 -12.49
C SER A 205 8.02 -1.10 -13.62
N THR A 206 9.23 -0.62 -13.32
CA THR A 206 10.36 -0.55 -14.26
C THR A 206 11.16 -1.85 -14.35
N GLY A 207 10.77 -2.90 -13.62
CA GLY A 207 11.39 -4.23 -13.71
C GLY A 207 12.59 -4.43 -12.78
N ASN A 208 12.87 -3.48 -11.90
CA ASN A 208 13.95 -3.50 -10.93
C ASN A 208 13.49 -4.17 -9.62
N TYR A 209 13.02 -5.41 -9.72
CA TYR A 209 12.37 -6.15 -8.63
C TYR A 209 13.28 -6.36 -7.41
N ASP A 210 14.58 -6.49 -7.65
CA ASP A 210 15.60 -6.67 -6.63
C ASP A 210 15.82 -5.43 -5.75
N TYR A 211 15.61 -4.23 -6.30
CA TYR A 211 15.54 -2.98 -5.54
C TYR A 211 14.17 -2.80 -4.87
N ALA A 212 13.08 -3.11 -5.59
CA ALA A 212 11.71 -3.02 -5.06
C ALA A 212 11.53 -3.86 -3.79
N LYS A 213 12.05 -5.09 -3.77
CA LYS A 213 12.05 -5.95 -2.57
C LYS A 213 12.67 -5.26 -1.37
N GLU A 214 13.87 -4.67 -1.52
CA GLU A 214 14.54 -4.00 -0.40
C GLU A 214 13.75 -2.79 0.10
N LEU A 215 13.14 -2.02 -0.81
CA LEU A 215 12.33 -0.86 -0.46
C LEU A 215 11.06 -1.28 0.30
N PHE A 216 10.31 -2.28 -0.17
CA PHE A 216 9.15 -2.80 0.54
C PHE A 216 9.52 -3.41 1.88
N SER A 217 10.57 -4.24 1.95
CA SER A 217 11.06 -4.79 3.21
C SER A 217 11.51 -3.69 4.18
N TYR A 218 12.13 -2.63 3.67
CA TYR A 218 12.50 -1.48 4.50
C TYR A 218 11.27 -0.84 5.13
N ILE A 219 10.21 -0.58 4.36
CA ILE A 219 8.96 0.00 4.87
C ILE A 219 8.34 -0.87 5.97
N LEU A 220 8.23 -2.18 5.74
CA LEU A 220 7.70 -3.13 6.73
C LEU A 220 8.51 -3.10 8.03
N ASN A 221 9.83 -3.08 7.93
CA ASN A 221 10.74 -3.02 9.07
C ASN A 221 10.79 -1.64 9.76
N GLN A 222 10.15 -0.62 9.21
CA GLN A 222 9.88 0.65 9.92
C GLN A 222 8.53 0.63 10.65
N GLY A 223 7.85 -0.52 10.68
CA GLY A 223 6.54 -0.68 11.34
C GLY A 223 5.35 -0.31 10.46
N PHE A 224 5.59 0.04 9.19
CA PHE A 224 4.52 0.38 8.26
C PHE A 224 4.07 -0.88 7.50
N THR A 225 3.12 -1.58 8.07
CA THR A 225 2.59 -2.85 7.54
C THR A 225 1.23 -2.64 6.89
N SER A 226 1.03 -3.23 5.71
CA SER A 226 -0.29 -3.34 5.09
C SER A 226 -0.35 -4.57 4.20
N ARG A 227 -1.56 -5.10 3.98
CA ARG A 227 -1.80 -6.20 3.03
C ARG A 227 -1.26 -5.87 1.63
N GLU A 228 -1.32 -4.61 1.21
CA GLU A 228 -0.81 -4.13 -0.08
C GLU A 228 0.72 -4.25 -0.16
N ILE A 229 1.46 -3.84 0.87
CA ILE A 229 2.92 -3.91 0.87
C ILE A 229 3.39 -5.36 0.85
N TYR A 230 2.77 -6.22 1.66
CA TYR A 230 3.08 -7.66 1.65
C TYR A 230 2.78 -8.28 0.29
N ASN A 231 1.64 -7.96 -0.32
CA ASN A 231 1.33 -8.43 -1.67
C ASN A 231 2.35 -7.94 -2.72
N ASN A 232 2.72 -6.66 -2.69
CA ASN A 232 3.68 -6.11 -3.66
C ASN A 232 5.11 -6.64 -3.46
N LEU A 233 5.50 -6.87 -2.21
CA LEU A 233 6.75 -7.56 -1.87
C LEU A 233 6.74 -9.00 -2.40
N GLY A 234 5.66 -9.75 -2.17
CA GLY A 234 5.49 -11.10 -2.69
C GLY A 234 5.60 -11.16 -4.22
N LEU A 235 4.96 -10.22 -4.91
CA LEU A 235 5.05 -10.13 -6.37
C LEU A 235 6.45 -9.74 -6.86
N SER A 236 7.18 -8.92 -6.11
CA SER A 236 8.58 -8.63 -6.44
C SER A 236 9.45 -9.90 -6.39
N TYR A 237 9.17 -10.83 -5.48
CA TYR A 237 9.81 -12.16 -5.49
C TYR A 237 9.38 -13.00 -6.70
N ILE A 238 8.09 -13.04 -7.04
CA ILE A 238 7.57 -13.75 -8.21
C ILE A 238 8.28 -13.29 -9.48
N TYR A 239 8.32 -11.98 -9.75
CA TYR A 239 8.89 -11.49 -10.99
C TYR A 239 10.42 -11.63 -11.06
N GLU A 240 11.12 -11.61 -9.92
CA GLU A 240 12.52 -12.00 -9.92
C GLU A 240 12.70 -13.48 -10.29
N ALA A 241 11.81 -14.37 -9.86
CA ALA A 241 11.86 -15.78 -10.23
C ALA A 241 11.59 -15.96 -11.73
N LEU A 242 10.60 -15.25 -12.27
CA LEU A 242 10.24 -15.33 -13.69
C LEU A 242 11.36 -14.79 -14.61
N ASN A 243 12.12 -13.77 -14.16
CA ASN A 243 13.32 -13.28 -14.85
C ASN A 243 14.45 -14.31 -15.01
N LEU A 244 14.34 -15.49 -14.38
CA LEU A 244 15.23 -16.64 -14.59
C LEU A 244 14.85 -17.47 -15.84
N GLY A 245 13.79 -17.11 -16.58
CA GLY A 245 13.40 -17.77 -17.84
C GLY A 245 12.57 -19.05 -17.67
N LEU A 246 11.78 -19.13 -16.59
CA LEU A 246 11.03 -20.34 -16.21
C LEU A 246 9.80 -20.59 -17.10
N GLU A 247 9.18 -19.53 -17.63
CA GLU A 247 7.90 -19.65 -18.32
C GLU A 247 8.00 -20.35 -19.67
N GLU A 248 8.98 -20.00 -20.49
CA GLU A 248 9.18 -20.64 -21.80
C GLU A 248 9.69 -22.07 -21.69
N SER A 249 10.52 -22.34 -20.67
CA SER A 249 11.28 -23.59 -20.58
C SER A 249 10.62 -24.66 -19.71
N LEU A 250 9.92 -24.27 -18.65
CA LEU A 250 9.35 -25.18 -17.65
C LEU A 250 7.83 -25.09 -17.57
N PHE A 251 7.27 -23.90 -17.37
CA PHE A 251 5.81 -23.77 -17.23
C PHE A 251 5.10 -24.00 -18.56
N LYS A 252 5.71 -23.55 -19.66
CA LYS A 252 5.17 -23.56 -21.03
C LYS A 252 3.79 -22.91 -21.15
N CYS A 253 3.37 -22.20 -20.11
CA CYS A 253 2.09 -21.52 -20.00
C CYS A 253 2.27 -20.29 -19.12
N LEU A 254 1.36 -19.33 -19.30
CA LEU A 254 1.31 -18.08 -18.59
C LEU A 254 0.41 -18.20 -17.36
N ILE A 255 0.93 -17.85 -16.18
CA ILE A 255 0.23 -18.01 -14.89
C ILE A 255 -0.22 -16.66 -14.34
N PRO A 256 -1.50 -16.29 -14.29
CA PRO A 256 -1.94 -14.89 -14.26
C PRO A 256 -1.83 -14.15 -12.91
N PHE A 257 -0.61 -13.87 -12.45
CA PHE A 257 -0.34 -12.95 -11.34
C PHE A 257 -0.89 -11.54 -11.61
N GLU A 258 -1.53 -10.94 -10.61
CA GLU A 258 -2.35 -9.72 -10.70
C GLU A 258 -1.59 -8.43 -10.97
N LEU A 259 -0.26 -8.44 -10.94
CA LEU A 259 0.56 -7.27 -11.27
C LEU A 259 1.25 -7.37 -12.63
N ASP A 260 1.06 -8.49 -13.36
CA ASP A 260 1.73 -8.66 -14.65
C ASP A 260 1.26 -9.92 -15.36
N LEU A 261 0.37 -9.75 -16.33
CA LEU A 261 0.07 -10.77 -17.32
C LEU A 261 1.00 -10.66 -18.52
N ASP A 262 1.51 -9.46 -18.81
CA ASP A 262 2.00 -9.12 -20.13
C ASP A 262 3.53 -8.87 -20.19
N SER A 263 4.24 -8.67 -19.06
CA SER A 263 5.72 -8.64 -19.05
C SER A 263 6.40 -9.97 -19.40
N ARG A 264 5.60 -11.04 -19.46
CA ARG A 264 6.05 -12.43 -19.47
C ARG A 264 6.17 -13.02 -20.86
N LEU A 265 5.65 -12.29 -21.85
CA LEU A 265 5.78 -12.62 -23.27
C LEU A 265 7.13 -12.21 -23.86
N ILE A 266 8.04 -11.60 -23.08
CA ILE A 266 9.34 -11.09 -23.53
C ILE A 266 10.47 -11.50 -22.55
N THR A 267 10.45 -12.73 -22.05
CA THR A 267 11.67 -13.30 -21.45
C THR A 267 12.56 -13.82 -22.57
N GLN A 268 13.74 -13.24 -22.78
CA GLN A 268 14.70 -13.85 -23.70
C GLN A 268 15.06 -15.26 -23.18
N PRO A 269 15.07 -16.29 -24.04
CA PRO A 269 15.43 -17.64 -23.64
C PRO A 269 16.87 -17.63 -23.10
N LYS A 270 17.02 -17.85 -21.79
CA LYS A 270 18.31 -18.04 -21.14
C LYS A 270 18.59 -19.53 -20.98
N THR A 271 19.84 -19.94 -21.20
CA THR A 271 20.31 -21.28 -20.81
C THR A 271 20.34 -21.39 -19.30
N ARG A 272 19.63 -22.40 -18.77
CA ARG A 272 19.38 -22.57 -17.33
C ARG A 272 20.42 -23.47 -16.67
N SER A 273 20.85 -23.12 -15.45
CA SER A 273 21.58 -24.00 -14.55
C SER A 273 20.64 -24.69 -13.53
N LEU A 274 21.04 -25.81 -12.94
CA LEU A 274 20.26 -26.44 -11.86
C LEU A 274 20.01 -25.46 -10.70
N ASN A 275 20.98 -24.60 -10.40
CA ASN A 275 20.89 -23.55 -9.38
C ASN A 275 19.76 -22.55 -9.62
N ASP A 276 19.37 -22.29 -10.88
CA ASP A 276 18.30 -21.35 -11.19
C ASP A 276 16.91 -21.90 -10.83
N ILE A 277 16.70 -23.23 -10.86
CA ILE A 277 15.43 -23.82 -10.40
C ILE A 277 15.32 -23.72 -8.89
N ASP A 278 16.38 -24.02 -8.15
CA ASP A 278 16.30 -23.99 -6.69
C ASP A 278 16.17 -22.55 -6.20
N LYS A 279 16.89 -21.62 -6.82
CA LYS A 279 16.65 -20.18 -6.60
C LYS A 279 15.21 -19.77 -6.91
N ALA A 280 14.62 -20.25 -8.02
CA ALA A 280 13.23 -19.97 -8.34
C ALA A 280 12.28 -20.48 -7.25
N LYS A 281 12.45 -21.73 -6.79
CA LYS A 281 11.63 -22.30 -5.71
C LYS A 281 11.73 -21.46 -4.44
N ASP A 282 12.93 -21.04 -4.05
CA ASP A 282 13.14 -20.17 -2.88
C ASP A 282 12.39 -18.84 -3.05
N LEU A 283 12.47 -18.21 -4.22
CA LEU A 283 11.74 -16.98 -4.52
C LEU A 283 10.21 -17.18 -4.47
N PHE A 284 9.68 -18.27 -5.03
CA PHE A 284 8.25 -18.59 -4.93
C PHE A 284 7.79 -18.87 -3.49
N ASN A 285 8.61 -19.57 -2.69
CA ASN A 285 8.31 -19.80 -1.28
C ASN A 285 8.28 -18.49 -0.49
N ASN A 286 9.29 -17.63 -0.68
CA ASN A 286 9.30 -16.28 -0.08
C ASN A 286 8.05 -15.49 -0.49
N ALA A 287 7.64 -15.54 -1.76
CA ALA A 287 6.43 -14.89 -2.23
C ALA A 287 5.17 -15.40 -1.52
N ILE A 288 5.02 -16.72 -1.41
CA ILE A 288 3.91 -17.39 -0.73
C ILE A 288 3.83 -16.95 0.74
N GLU A 289 4.96 -16.84 1.44
CA GLU A 289 5.00 -16.32 2.81
C GLU A 289 4.42 -14.90 2.89
N GLN A 290 4.83 -14.00 1.99
CA GLN A 290 4.30 -12.63 2.01
C GLN A 290 2.81 -12.58 1.67
N PHE A 291 2.33 -13.37 0.71
CA PHE A 291 0.89 -13.44 0.43
C PHE A 291 0.10 -14.02 1.59
N ASN A 292 0.66 -15.00 2.31
CA ASN A 292 0.05 -15.53 3.53
C ASN A 292 -0.04 -14.46 4.61
N THR A 293 1.01 -13.65 4.81
CA THR A 293 0.92 -12.52 5.74
C THR A 293 -0.13 -11.50 5.29
N ALA A 294 -0.20 -11.17 4.00
CA ALA A 294 -1.27 -10.30 3.48
C ALA A 294 -2.69 -10.87 3.73
N LEU A 295 -2.85 -12.19 3.66
CA LEU A 295 -4.12 -12.88 3.92
C LEU A 295 -4.41 -13.10 5.41
N GLN A 296 -3.39 -13.18 6.25
CA GLN A 296 -3.55 -13.11 7.71
C GLN A 296 -4.06 -11.73 8.11
N LEU A 297 -3.58 -10.70 7.40
CA LEU A 297 -4.01 -9.34 7.62
C LEU A 297 -5.48 -9.13 7.16
N ASP A 298 -5.75 -9.41 5.89
CA ASP A 298 -7.09 -9.37 5.31
C ASP A 298 -7.40 -10.67 4.56
N PRO A 299 -8.13 -11.61 5.19
CA PRO A 299 -8.54 -12.87 4.57
C PRO A 299 -9.43 -12.70 3.34
N ASN A 300 -9.95 -11.51 3.05
CA ASN A 300 -10.76 -11.20 1.88
C ASN A 300 -9.99 -10.47 0.77
N TYR A 301 -8.70 -10.19 0.98
CA TYR A 301 -7.89 -9.46 0.01
C TYR A 301 -7.71 -10.25 -1.30
N SER A 302 -8.52 -9.92 -2.30
CA SER A 302 -8.63 -10.69 -3.55
C SER A 302 -7.31 -10.78 -4.32
N TYR A 303 -6.51 -9.70 -4.33
CA TYR A 303 -5.20 -9.69 -4.97
C TYR A 303 -4.25 -10.73 -4.36
N ALA A 304 -4.11 -10.75 -3.03
CA ALA A 304 -3.27 -11.73 -2.36
C ALA A 304 -3.81 -13.16 -2.52
N LYS A 305 -5.13 -13.39 -2.51
CA LYS A 305 -5.73 -14.71 -2.79
C LYS A 305 -5.31 -15.25 -4.16
N LYS A 306 -5.45 -14.42 -5.19
CA LYS A 306 -5.10 -14.75 -6.58
C LYS A 306 -3.60 -15.03 -6.71
N ASN A 307 -2.77 -14.14 -6.20
CA ASN A 307 -1.31 -14.29 -6.29
C ASN A 307 -0.80 -15.49 -5.49
N HIS A 308 -1.36 -15.75 -4.29
CA HIS A 308 -1.05 -16.93 -3.50
C HIS A 308 -1.42 -18.22 -4.25
N TYR A 309 -2.61 -18.28 -4.85
CA TYR A 309 -3.06 -19.43 -5.64
C TYR A 309 -2.11 -19.69 -6.81
N PHE A 310 -1.78 -18.66 -7.60
CA PHE A 310 -0.92 -18.79 -8.77
C PHE A 310 0.54 -19.12 -8.42
N ALA A 311 1.05 -18.62 -7.29
CA ALA A 311 2.37 -18.98 -6.79
C ALA A 311 2.44 -20.47 -6.42
N ASN A 312 1.38 -21.00 -5.81
CA ASN A 312 1.28 -22.42 -5.47
C ASN A 312 1.21 -23.33 -6.70
N ILE A 313 0.52 -22.89 -7.77
CA ILE A 313 0.52 -23.57 -9.07
C ILE A 313 1.92 -23.60 -9.67
N ALA A 314 2.59 -22.44 -9.74
CA ALA A 314 3.94 -22.32 -10.28
C ALA A 314 4.93 -23.24 -9.53
N LEU A 315 4.88 -23.23 -8.20
CA LEU A 315 5.73 -24.08 -7.36
C LEU A 315 5.47 -25.58 -7.58
N SER A 316 4.20 -26.00 -7.69
CA SER A 316 3.85 -27.40 -7.99
C SER A 316 4.43 -27.86 -9.33
N ILE A 317 4.43 -26.98 -10.35
CA ILE A 317 5.06 -27.27 -11.64
C ILE A 317 6.59 -27.38 -11.49
N LEU A 318 7.24 -26.45 -10.76
CA LEU A 318 8.69 -26.50 -10.51
C LEU A 318 9.14 -27.74 -9.74
N GLU A 319 8.33 -28.21 -8.79
CA GLU A 319 8.62 -29.41 -8.00
C GLU A 319 8.27 -30.71 -8.72
N ASN A 320 7.55 -30.63 -9.85
CA ASN A 320 7.00 -31.78 -10.58
C ASN A 320 6.11 -32.69 -9.70
N LYS A 321 5.48 -32.12 -8.67
CA LYS A 321 4.58 -32.82 -7.73
C LYS A 321 3.13 -32.48 -8.04
N GLU A 322 2.29 -33.52 -8.11
CA GLU A 322 0.84 -33.33 -8.13
C GLU A 322 0.40 -32.79 -6.77
N LYS A 323 -0.40 -31.71 -6.77
CA LYS A 323 -1.08 -31.24 -5.56
C LYS A 323 -2.53 -31.67 -5.63
N GLU A 324 -2.93 -32.58 -4.75
CA GLU A 324 -4.34 -32.81 -4.47
C GLU A 324 -4.93 -31.58 -3.76
N ASN A 325 -6.08 -31.10 -4.23
CA ASN A 325 -6.93 -30.10 -3.57
C ASN A 325 -6.34 -28.71 -3.34
N ILE A 326 -5.99 -27.99 -4.42
CA ILE A 326 -6.00 -26.51 -4.35
C ILE A 326 -7.46 -26.07 -4.41
N ASN A 327 -7.95 -25.30 -3.44
CA ASN A 327 -9.33 -24.80 -3.45
C ASN A 327 -9.53 -23.79 -4.60
N ILE A 328 -10.29 -24.18 -5.63
CA ILE A 328 -10.50 -23.40 -6.85
C ILE A 328 -11.74 -22.50 -6.75
N GLU A 329 -12.78 -22.96 -6.06
CA GLU A 329 -14.11 -22.33 -6.05
C GLU A 329 -14.04 -20.90 -5.47
N ASN A 330 -13.23 -20.70 -4.43
CA ASN A 330 -13.02 -19.38 -3.83
C ASN A 330 -12.18 -18.41 -4.69
N ILE A 331 -11.52 -18.89 -5.74
CA ILE A 331 -10.66 -18.07 -6.62
C ILE A 331 -11.36 -17.78 -7.94
N SER A 332 -12.06 -18.76 -8.52
CA SER A 332 -12.75 -18.61 -9.80
C SER A 332 -13.86 -17.57 -9.78
N ASP A 333 -14.39 -17.29 -8.59
CA ASP A 333 -15.53 -16.38 -8.36
C ASP A 333 -15.09 -14.96 -7.98
N LEU A 334 -13.77 -14.72 -7.87
CA LEU A 334 -13.24 -13.38 -7.61
C LEU A 334 -13.36 -12.48 -8.84
N ASP A 335 -13.67 -11.21 -8.61
CA ASP A 335 -13.75 -10.20 -9.66
C ASP A 335 -12.49 -10.13 -10.53
N ASN A 336 -12.71 -9.87 -11.82
CA ASN A 336 -11.69 -9.81 -12.87
C ASN A 336 -10.87 -11.10 -13.04
N THR A 337 -11.34 -12.23 -12.52
CA THR A 337 -10.69 -13.54 -12.68
C THR A 337 -11.36 -14.34 -13.78
N CYS A 338 -10.59 -14.81 -14.76
CA CYS A 338 -11.13 -15.79 -15.70
C CYS A 338 -11.13 -17.19 -15.07
N LYS A 339 -12.31 -17.68 -14.68
CA LYS A 339 -12.49 -19.03 -14.13
C LYS A 339 -11.85 -20.13 -14.98
N PHE A 340 -11.93 -20.02 -16.32
CA PHE A 340 -11.34 -21.00 -17.22
C PHE A 340 -9.80 -20.95 -17.23
N CYS A 341 -9.23 -19.76 -17.05
CA CYS A 341 -7.81 -19.54 -16.86
C CYS A 341 -7.35 -20.25 -15.56
N VAL A 342 -8.12 -20.14 -14.46
CA VAL A 342 -7.89 -20.85 -13.18
C VAL A 342 -7.98 -22.38 -13.33
N TYR A 343 -9.10 -22.90 -13.83
CA TYR A 343 -9.28 -24.35 -14.01
C TYR A 343 -8.24 -24.96 -14.94
N GLY A 344 -7.90 -24.28 -16.04
CA GLY A 344 -6.90 -24.77 -16.99
C GLY A 344 -5.52 -24.94 -16.36
N LEU A 345 -5.10 -23.99 -15.52
CA LEU A 345 -3.81 -24.04 -14.82
C LEU A 345 -3.79 -25.09 -13.71
N ASN A 346 -4.89 -25.26 -12.98
CA ASN A 346 -5.02 -26.37 -12.02
C ASN A 346 -4.86 -27.74 -12.68
N GLU A 347 -5.42 -27.93 -13.88
CA GLU A 347 -5.26 -29.19 -14.60
C GLU A 347 -3.83 -29.36 -15.15
N ILE A 348 -3.08 -28.28 -15.40
CA ILE A 348 -1.63 -28.35 -15.72
C ILE A 348 -0.85 -28.87 -14.52
N SER A 349 -1.04 -28.28 -13.32
CA SER A 349 -0.33 -28.73 -12.12
C SER A 349 -0.64 -30.18 -11.75
N ASN A 350 -1.84 -30.67 -12.12
CA ASN A 350 -2.26 -32.06 -11.99
C ASN A 350 -1.90 -32.95 -13.20
N LYS A 351 -1.06 -32.48 -14.13
CA LYS A 351 -0.60 -33.23 -15.33
C LYS A 351 -1.72 -33.72 -16.26
N ARG A 352 -2.93 -33.16 -16.16
CA ARG A 352 -4.12 -33.49 -16.97
C ARG A 352 -4.24 -32.56 -18.19
N LEU A 353 -3.24 -32.60 -19.06
CA LEU A 353 -3.06 -31.65 -20.16
C LEU A 353 -4.26 -31.57 -21.13
N ARG A 354 -4.91 -32.70 -21.43
CA ARG A 354 -6.11 -32.70 -22.31
C ARG A 354 -7.26 -31.91 -21.69
N LYS A 355 -7.47 -32.05 -20.37
CA LYS A 355 -8.54 -31.34 -19.65
C LYS A 355 -8.19 -29.85 -19.51
N SER A 356 -6.94 -29.54 -19.24
CA SER A 356 -6.42 -28.16 -19.28
C SER A 356 -6.71 -27.46 -20.62
N LYS A 357 -6.34 -28.09 -21.74
CA LYS A 357 -6.59 -27.56 -23.09
C LYS A 357 -8.08 -27.32 -23.37
N SER A 358 -8.95 -28.15 -22.82
CA SER A 358 -10.41 -27.95 -22.91
C SER A 358 -10.86 -26.67 -22.19
N PHE A 359 -10.33 -26.40 -20.99
CA PHE A 359 -10.62 -25.17 -20.26
C PHE A 359 -10.07 -23.94 -20.97
N PHE A 360 -8.82 -23.95 -21.45
CA PHE A 360 -8.28 -22.82 -22.18
C PHE A 360 -9.07 -22.50 -23.47
N LYS A 361 -9.55 -23.52 -24.19
CA LYS A 361 -10.48 -23.32 -25.32
C LYS A 361 -11.79 -22.63 -24.91
N LYS A 362 -12.35 -22.95 -23.75
CA LYS A 362 -13.58 -22.29 -23.25
C LYS A 362 -13.32 -20.84 -22.87
N GLY A 363 -12.20 -20.56 -22.19
CA GLY A 363 -11.87 -19.18 -21.81
C GLY A 363 -11.44 -18.30 -22.98
N ALA A 364 -10.74 -18.85 -23.98
CA ALA A 364 -10.42 -18.12 -25.21
C ALA A 364 -11.69 -17.70 -25.98
N LYS A 365 -12.70 -18.58 -26.05
CA LYS A 365 -14.04 -18.25 -26.59
C LYS A 365 -14.78 -17.19 -25.78
N SER A 366 -14.40 -17.00 -24.52
CA SER A 366 -14.93 -15.98 -23.62
C SER A 366 -14.01 -14.75 -23.53
N SER A 367 -13.11 -14.58 -24.51
CA SER A 367 -12.17 -13.45 -24.60
C SER A 367 -11.13 -13.34 -23.46
N CYS A 368 -10.77 -14.41 -22.73
CA CYS A 368 -9.59 -14.39 -21.83
C CYS A 368 -8.31 -14.44 -22.68
N ASN A 369 -7.55 -13.34 -22.73
CA ASN A 369 -6.28 -13.27 -23.46
C ASN A 369 -5.26 -14.32 -22.96
N ILE A 370 -5.16 -14.51 -21.64
CA ILE A 370 -4.30 -15.54 -21.04
C ILE A 370 -4.68 -16.94 -21.53
N CYS A 371 -5.97 -17.28 -21.62
CA CYS A 371 -6.43 -18.56 -22.16
C CYS A 371 -6.00 -18.74 -23.61
N THR A 372 -6.09 -17.66 -24.40
CA THR A 372 -5.71 -17.66 -25.81
C THR A 372 -4.22 -17.94 -25.96
N ILE A 373 -3.37 -17.26 -25.18
CA ILE A 373 -1.93 -17.51 -25.12
C ILE A 373 -1.66 -18.96 -24.71
N ASN A 374 -2.37 -19.45 -23.71
CA ASN A 374 -2.21 -20.80 -23.20
C ASN A 374 -2.83 -21.89 -24.09
N LEU A 375 -3.39 -21.62 -25.28
CA LEU A 375 -3.91 -22.69 -26.14
C LEU A 375 -2.83 -23.64 -26.69
N ASP A 376 -1.62 -23.12 -26.85
CA ASP A 376 -0.47 -23.79 -27.43
C ASP A 376 0.61 -24.11 -26.38
N PHE A 377 0.25 -24.27 -25.10
CA PHE A 377 1.20 -24.61 -24.03
C PHE A 377 1.98 -25.93 -24.29
N ASP A 378 1.48 -26.76 -25.20
CA ASP A 378 2.09 -28.02 -25.63
C ASP A 378 3.09 -27.85 -26.80
N LYS A 379 3.16 -26.65 -27.40
CA LYS A 379 4.11 -26.29 -28.45
C LYS A 379 5.13 -25.31 -27.88
N ASN A 380 6.43 -25.58 -28.04
CA ASN A 380 7.53 -24.77 -27.50
C ASN A 380 7.69 -23.37 -28.16
N LYS A 381 6.61 -22.61 -28.39
CA LYS A 381 6.68 -21.26 -28.97
C LYS A 381 5.61 -20.36 -28.36
N ILE A 382 6.04 -19.44 -27.50
CA ILE A 382 5.34 -18.17 -27.30
C ILE A 382 5.64 -17.33 -28.54
N SER A 383 4.62 -16.89 -29.28
CA SER A 383 4.84 -16.17 -30.54
C SER A 383 5.33 -14.76 -30.26
N ASP A 384 6.61 -14.55 -30.52
CA ASP A 384 7.28 -13.27 -30.43
C ASP A 384 6.78 -12.35 -31.55
N LYS A 385 6.07 -11.29 -31.18
CA LYS A 385 5.73 -10.18 -32.09
C LYS A 385 6.08 -8.88 -31.40
N SER A 386 7.34 -8.44 -31.54
CA SER A 386 7.61 -7.11 -32.08
C SER A 386 9.10 -6.93 -32.37
N LEU A 387 9.34 -6.46 -33.58
CA LEU A 387 10.61 -6.01 -34.13
C LEU A 387 10.48 -4.48 -34.25
N ILE A 388 11.58 -3.75 -34.01
CA ILE A 388 11.97 -2.47 -34.65
C ILE A 388 12.07 -1.19 -33.78
N ASN A 389 13.22 -0.52 -34.00
CA ASN A 389 13.65 0.89 -33.87
C ASN A 389 13.38 1.67 -32.57
N GLN A 390 14.47 1.84 -31.83
CA GLN A 390 14.68 2.93 -30.88
C GLN A 390 14.76 4.26 -31.64
N LYS A 391 13.85 5.20 -31.33
CA LYS A 391 14.22 6.62 -31.36
C LYS A 391 14.79 6.92 -29.97
N ASN A 392 16.01 7.46 -29.92
CA ASN A 392 16.60 7.90 -28.67
C ASN A 392 15.73 9.00 -28.05
N THR A 393 15.45 8.89 -26.76
CA THR A 393 14.99 10.06 -26.00
C THR A 393 16.15 11.06 -25.96
N ASN A 394 15.84 12.36 -26.12
CA ASN A 394 16.83 13.43 -25.96
C ASN A 394 17.09 13.69 -24.47
N TYR A 395 17.45 12.66 -23.69
CA TYR A 395 17.69 12.80 -22.26
C TYR A 395 18.89 11.98 -21.80
N GLU A 396 19.86 12.64 -21.20
CA GLU A 396 21.09 12.04 -20.68
C GLU A 396 20.87 11.54 -19.24
N PHE A 397 21.36 10.35 -18.93
CA PHE A 397 21.38 9.81 -17.57
C PHE A 397 22.71 10.14 -16.91
N ASP A 398 22.67 10.45 -15.62
CA ASP A 398 23.89 10.65 -14.85
C ASP A 398 24.49 9.28 -14.46
N ASP A 399 25.76 9.28 -14.05
CA ASP A 399 26.34 8.06 -13.48
C ASP A 399 25.78 7.77 -12.08
N CYS A 400 24.76 6.92 -12.00
CA CYS A 400 24.11 6.53 -10.75
C CYS A 400 25.03 5.85 -9.71
N ARG A 401 26.26 5.48 -10.08
CA ARG A 401 27.25 4.92 -9.15
C ARG A 401 27.75 5.99 -8.17
N TYR A 402 27.72 7.27 -8.56
CA TYR A 402 28.32 8.37 -7.82
C TYR A 402 27.27 9.40 -7.38
N PHE A 403 27.02 9.42 -6.06
CA PHE A 403 26.24 10.45 -5.36
C PHE A 403 26.54 10.38 -3.86
N ARG A 404 26.40 11.51 -3.17
CA ARG A 404 26.57 11.72 -1.73
C ARG A 404 25.27 12.28 -1.15
N SER A 405 25.16 12.30 0.18
CA SER A 405 23.97 12.81 0.86
C SER A 405 23.64 14.26 0.51
N ASN A 406 24.68 15.08 0.28
CA ASN A 406 24.53 16.52 0.01
C ASN A 406 24.10 16.80 -1.44
N ASP A 407 24.14 15.79 -2.32
CA ASP A 407 23.70 15.89 -3.72
C ASP A 407 22.19 15.63 -3.85
N CYS A 408 21.51 15.35 -2.73
CA CYS A 408 20.15 14.84 -2.69
C CYS A 408 19.21 15.78 -1.92
N ASN A 409 18.03 16.09 -2.46
CA ASN A 409 16.95 16.68 -1.64
C ASN A 409 16.50 15.73 -0.53
N MET A 410 16.45 14.42 -0.82
CA MET A 410 16.29 13.36 0.17
C MET A 410 17.34 12.27 -0.04
N TYR A 411 18.14 12.01 0.99
CA TYR A 411 19.06 10.87 1.03
C TYR A 411 18.62 9.87 2.08
N LYS A 412 18.65 8.58 1.74
CA LYS A 412 18.38 7.51 2.69
C LYS A 412 19.32 6.33 2.47
N LYS A 413 19.90 5.83 3.57
CA LYS A 413 20.57 4.52 3.60
C LYS A 413 19.54 3.50 4.10
N LEU A 414 19.25 2.50 3.27
CA LEU A 414 18.45 1.32 3.60
C LEU A 414 19.40 0.26 4.20
N TYR A 415 19.22 -1.02 3.88
CA TYR A 415 20.10 -2.09 4.35
C TYR A 415 21.40 -2.14 3.55
N SER A 416 21.27 -2.41 2.26
CA SER A 416 22.37 -2.52 1.30
C SER A 416 22.36 -1.38 0.27
N THR A 417 21.20 -0.75 0.10
CA THR A 417 20.95 0.28 -0.89
C THR A 417 21.03 1.69 -0.29
N LYS A 418 21.66 2.59 -1.03
CA LYS A 418 21.56 4.03 -0.82
C LYS A 418 20.57 4.59 -1.83
N LEU A 419 19.67 5.44 -1.38
CA LEU A 419 18.67 6.15 -2.16
C LEU A 419 18.99 7.65 -2.13
N CYS A 420 18.94 8.27 -3.30
CA CYS A 420 19.00 9.71 -3.51
C CYS A 420 17.78 10.12 -4.33
N VAL A 421 17.07 11.13 -3.85
CA VAL A 421 15.93 11.73 -4.53
C VAL A 421 16.19 13.20 -4.71
N ASN A 422 16.03 13.66 -5.96
CA ASN A 422 16.04 15.07 -6.32
C ASN A 422 14.68 15.44 -6.90
N ASN A 423 14.09 16.50 -6.36
CA ASN A 423 12.80 17.02 -6.77
C ASN A 423 13.02 18.37 -7.42
N GLU A 424 12.66 18.49 -8.68
CA GLU A 424 12.61 19.73 -9.43
C GLU A 424 11.15 20.01 -9.82
N LYS A 425 10.87 21.24 -10.26
CA LYS A 425 9.50 21.69 -10.57
C LYS A 425 8.76 20.75 -11.53
N ASP A 426 9.50 20.22 -12.50
CA ASP A 426 8.99 19.53 -13.68
C ASP A 426 9.48 18.08 -13.80
N MET A 427 10.46 17.71 -12.97
CA MET A 427 11.13 16.42 -13.02
C MET A 427 11.54 15.98 -11.61
N ASN A 428 11.37 14.69 -11.33
CA ASN A 428 12.01 14.06 -10.18
C ASN A 428 13.05 13.06 -10.67
N THR A 429 14.17 12.93 -9.94
CA THR A 429 15.21 11.94 -10.23
C THR A 429 15.43 11.05 -9.01
N PHE A 430 15.36 9.74 -9.21
CA PHE A 430 15.59 8.73 -8.18
C PHE A 430 16.82 7.91 -8.54
N LYS A 431 17.87 7.97 -7.72
CA LYS A 431 19.08 7.17 -7.88
C LYS A 431 19.21 6.19 -6.74
N LEU A 432 19.35 4.91 -7.05
CA LEU A 432 19.59 3.85 -6.08
C LEU A 432 20.90 3.15 -6.42
N LYS A 433 21.73 2.88 -5.40
CA LYS A 433 22.96 2.11 -5.60
C LYS A 433 23.24 1.18 -4.45
N ARG A 434 23.85 0.04 -4.76
CA ARG A 434 24.27 -0.97 -3.78
C ARG A 434 25.50 -1.71 -4.27
N LYS A 435 26.17 -2.40 -3.34
CA LYS A 435 27.29 -3.29 -3.64
C LYS A 435 26.98 -4.66 -3.06
N LEU A 436 26.80 -5.65 -3.94
CA LEU A 436 26.49 -7.03 -3.56
C LEU A 436 27.64 -7.93 -4.02
N GLN A 437 28.25 -8.66 -3.08
CA GLN A 437 29.34 -9.62 -3.37
C GLN A 437 30.46 -9.04 -4.25
N GLY A 438 30.84 -7.77 -4.00
CA GLY A 438 31.90 -7.09 -4.75
C GLY A 438 31.46 -6.39 -6.04
N ARG A 439 30.26 -6.68 -6.56
CA ARG A 439 29.70 -6.03 -7.76
C ARG A 439 28.83 -4.84 -7.38
N SER A 440 28.95 -3.74 -8.14
CA SER A 440 28.20 -2.51 -7.88
C SER A 440 27.03 -2.45 -8.85
N SER A 441 25.82 -2.32 -8.34
CA SER A 441 24.62 -2.14 -9.14
C SER A 441 24.01 -0.78 -8.80
N CYS A 442 23.55 -0.05 -9.81
CA CYS A 442 22.78 1.17 -9.62
C CYS A 442 21.67 1.32 -10.65
N ILE A 443 20.64 2.05 -10.25
CA ILE A 443 19.53 2.46 -11.11
C ILE A 443 19.31 3.96 -10.98
N GLU A 444 19.00 4.60 -12.09
CA GLU A 444 18.48 5.96 -12.16
C GLU A 444 17.11 5.93 -12.83
N ILE A 445 16.14 6.57 -12.21
CA ILE A 445 14.79 6.72 -12.75
C ILE A 445 14.45 8.20 -12.77
N LYS A 446 14.09 8.70 -13.95
CA LYS A 446 13.61 10.06 -14.14
C LYS A 446 12.10 10.04 -14.31
N GLU A 447 11.41 10.85 -13.52
CA GLU A 447 9.97 11.06 -13.57
C GLU A 447 9.69 12.44 -14.15
N ILE A 448 8.94 12.49 -15.24
CA ILE A 448 8.61 13.72 -15.98
C ILE A 448 7.13 14.05 -15.80
N LYS A 449 6.86 15.30 -15.42
CA LYS A 449 5.51 15.80 -15.07
C LYS A 449 4.99 16.89 -15.99
N ASN A 450 5.68 17.15 -17.11
CA ASN A 450 5.23 18.09 -18.13
C ASN A 450 5.42 17.54 -19.56
N ASN A 451 4.90 18.29 -20.53
CA ASN A 451 5.04 18.00 -21.96
C ASN A 451 6.22 18.76 -22.61
N ASN A 452 7.10 19.39 -21.83
CA ASN A 452 8.27 20.10 -22.36
C ASN A 452 9.41 19.12 -22.70
N VAL A 453 9.37 17.91 -22.15
CA VAL A 453 10.32 16.84 -22.43
C VAL A 453 9.59 15.78 -23.26
N ASN A 454 10.08 15.54 -24.48
CA ASN A 454 9.54 14.51 -25.36
C ASN A 454 10.09 13.13 -24.97
N ASN A 455 9.21 12.14 -24.89
CA ASN A 455 9.61 10.75 -24.74
C ASN A 455 9.79 10.07 -26.13
N SER A 456 10.24 8.81 -26.17
CA SER A 456 10.51 8.10 -27.44
C SER A 456 9.24 7.63 -28.17
N ILE A 457 8.09 8.08 -27.67
CA ILE A 457 6.75 7.66 -28.04
C ILE A 457 5.91 8.94 -28.02
N ASP A 458 5.07 9.13 -29.03
CA ASP A 458 4.32 10.39 -29.19
C ASP A 458 3.07 10.38 -28.32
N ILE A 459 3.27 10.23 -27.00
CA ILE A 459 2.22 10.16 -25.97
C ILE A 459 2.53 11.21 -24.91
N ASN A 460 1.55 12.05 -24.63
CA ASN A 460 1.69 13.23 -23.77
C ASN A 460 0.96 13.05 -22.45
N ILE A 461 1.36 13.86 -21.47
CA ILE A 461 0.60 14.06 -20.25
C ILE A 461 -0.72 14.74 -20.59
N GLY A 462 -1.81 14.18 -20.06
CA GLY A 462 -3.19 14.53 -20.38
C GLY A 462 -3.88 13.51 -21.32
N ASP A 463 -3.11 12.67 -22.01
CA ASP A 463 -3.67 11.64 -22.88
C ASP A 463 -4.35 10.53 -22.08
N SER A 464 -5.32 9.86 -22.71
CA SER A 464 -5.92 8.66 -22.13
C SER A 464 -4.93 7.50 -22.16
N ILE A 465 -5.00 6.61 -21.17
CA ILE A 465 -4.23 5.35 -21.18
C ILE A 465 -4.55 4.47 -22.41
N ASP A 466 -5.70 4.68 -23.05
CA ASP A 466 -6.08 4.00 -24.29
C ASP A 466 -5.12 4.31 -25.45
N ALA A 467 -4.33 5.40 -25.36
CA ALA A 467 -3.23 5.67 -26.28
C ALA A 467 -2.17 4.56 -26.26
N LEU A 468 -2.10 3.78 -25.18
CA LEU A 468 -1.17 2.67 -25.03
C LEU A 468 -1.69 1.33 -25.55
N LYS A 469 -2.94 1.24 -26.03
CA LYS A 469 -3.61 -0.03 -26.39
C LYS A 469 -2.87 -0.88 -27.43
N ASP A 470 -2.09 -0.24 -28.29
CA ASP A 470 -1.34 -0.90 -29.37
C ASP A 470 0.08 -1.30 -28.95
N TYR A 471 0.49 -0.98 -27.72
CA TYR A 471 1.79 -1.37 -27.16
C TYR A 471 1.68 -2.63 -26.32
N ASN A 472 2.78 -3.38 -26.25
CA ASN A 472 2.91 -4.42 -25.23
C ASN A 472 3.29 -3.77 -23.90
N LEU A 473 2.34 -3.80 -22.95
CA LEU A 473 2.43 -3.09 -21.67
C LEU A 473 2.55 -4.06 -20.52
N LYS A 474 3.50 -3.82 -19.64
CA LYS A 474 3.49 -4.29 -18.27
C LYS A 474 2.69 -3.32 -17.41
N ILE A 475 1.71 -3.82 -16.67
CA ILE A 475 0.77 -2.98 -15.91
C ILE A 475 0.85 -3.30 -14.42
N VAL A 476 1.34 -2.35 -13.62
CA VAL A 476 1.29 -2.40 -12.14
C VAL A 476 0.19 -1.46 -11.66
N LYS A 477 -0.73 -1.95 -10.81
CA LYS A 477 -1.78 -1.12 -10.19
C LYS A 477 -1.51 -0.95 -8.69
N ALA A 478 -1.73 0.26 -8.19
CA ALA A 478 -1.65 0.60 -6.77
C ALA A 478 -2.77 1.60 -6.45
N GLY A 479 -3.86 1.14 -5.83
CA GLY A 479 -5.07 1.95 -5.65
C GLY A 479 -5.65 2.39 -7.00
N ASN A 480 -5.87 3.70 -7.16
CA ASN A 480 -6.36 4.30 -8.41
C ASN A 480 -5.25 4.56 -9.44
N THR A 481 -3.98 4.37 -9.04
CA THR A 481 -2.82 4.63 -9.89
C THR A 481 -2.46 3.38 -10.68
N GLN A 482 -2.24 3.55 -11.98
CA GLN A 482 -1.78 2.51 -12.89
C GLN A 482 -0.44 2.93 -13.52
N TYR A 483 0.54 2.04 -13.45
CA TYR A 483 1.86 2.18 -14.07
C TYR A 483 1.92 1.24 -15.27
N SER A 484 2.01 1.79 -16.48
CA SER A 484 1.99 1.06 -17.74
C SER A 484 3.36 1.19 -18.43
N THR A 485 4.19 0.17 -18.27
CA THR A 485 5.56 0.09 -18.79
C THR A 485 5.58 -0.59 -20.14
N ILE A 486 6.19 0.06 -21.13
CA ILE A 486 6.39 -0.56 -22.44
C ILE A 486 7.64 -1.43 -22.39
N VAL A 487 7.45 -2.74 -22.51
CA VAL A 487 8.43 -3.79 -22.14
C VAL A 487 9.78 -3.68 -22.86
N ASN A 488 9.83 -2.97 -24.00
CA ASN A 488 11.06 -2.79 -24.80
C ASN A 488 11.61 -1.35 -24.84
N LYS A 489 10.97 -0.42 -24.14
CA LYS A 489 11.33 1.01 -24.23
C LYS A 489 11.80 1.62 -22.92
N ASN A 490 11.82 0.86 -21.82
CA ASN A 490 12.15 1.34 -20.47
C ASN A 490 11.40 2.64 -20.10
N ILE A 491 10.19 2.80 -20.66
CA ILE A 491 9.30 3.93 -20.44
C ILE A 491 8.06 3.40 -19.75
N THR A 492 7.66 4.09 -18.68
CA THR A 492 6.46 3.78 -17.90
C THR A 492 5.56 5.01 -17.85
N PHE A 493 4.32 4.89 -18.31
CA PHE A 493 3.31 5.93 -18.14
C PHE A 493 2.53 5.69 -16.86
N VAL A 494 2.29 6.74 -16.09
CA VAL A 494 1.50 6.65 -14.86
C VAL A 494 0.19 7.40 -15.06
N SER A 495 -0.91 6.72 -14.80
CA SER A 495 -2.26 7.25 -14.97
C SER A 495 -3.13 7.07 -13.75
N GLU A 496 -4.05 8.00 -13.57
CA GLU A 496 -5.14 7.94 -12.60
C GLU A 496 -6.44 8.25 -13.33
N ASN A 497 -7.51 7.49 -13.03
CA ASN A 497 -8.81 7.65 -13.69
C ASN A 497 -8.72 7.66 -15.23
N ASN A 498 -7.90 6.76 -15.79
CA ASN A 498 -7.67 6.62 -17.23
C ASN A 498 -6.88 7.75 -17.91
N ILE A 499 -6.35 8.72 -17.15
CA ILE A 499 -5.58 9.87 -17.69
C ILE A 499 -4.13 9.78 -17.25
N ILE A 500 -3.21 9.88 -18.21
CA ILE A 500 -1.77 9.91 -17.98
C ILE A 500 -1.41 11.27 -17.37
N TYR A 501 -0.79 11.26 -16.18
CA TYR A 501 -0.39 12.49 -15.50
C TYR A 501 1.14 12.64 -15.36
N LYS A 502 1.91 11.58 -15.62
CA LYS A 502 3.37 11.58 -15.65
C LYS A 502 3.91 10.37 -16.41
N TRP A 503 5.17 10.42 -16.81
CA TRP A 503 5.88 9.26 -17.37
C TRP A 503 7.28 9.14 -16.78
N LEU A 504 7.83 7.94 -16.83
CA LEU A 504 9.09 7.55 -16.20
C LEU A 504 10.02 6.97 -17.26
N GLN A 505 11.32 7.19 -17.10
CA GLN A 505 12.36 6.48 -17.84
C GLN A 505 13.42 5.96 -16.88
N SER A 506 13.77 4.68 -17.02
CA SER A 506 14.75 4.03 -16.14
C SER A 506 16.02 3.60 -16.88
N HIS A 507 17.16 3.75 -16.22
CA HIS A 507 18.46 3.24 -16.64
C HIS A 507 19.09 2.44 -15.50
N ARG A 508 19.68 1.28 -15.83
CA ARG A 508 20.33 0.36 -14.87
C ARG A 508 21.75 0.04 -15.31
N ILE A 509 22.67 0.03 -14.36
CA ILE A 509 24.08 -0.32 -14.52
C ILE A 509 24.39 -1.41 -13.48
N ASP A 510 24.87 -2.58 -13.90
CA ASP A 510 25.24 -3.72 -13.03
C ASP A 510 26.74 -4.04 -13.03
#